data_AF-A0AAV7HHP5-F1
#
_entry.id   AF-A0AAV7HHP5-F1
#
_cell.length_a   1.000
_cell.length_b   1.000
_cell.length_c   1.000
_cell.angle_alpha   90.00
_cell.angle_beta   90.00
_cell.angle_gamma   90.00
#
_symmetry.space_group_name_H-M   'P 1'
#
loop_
_entity.id
_entity.type
_entity.pdbx_description
1 polymer ?
#
loop_
_entity_poly.entity_id
_entity_poly.type
_entity_poly.pdbx_seq_one_letter_code
_entity_poly.pdbx_strand_id
1 'polypeptide(L)'
;MIHYKNFHIPNDVVTTVPKRSDRDGLPLPRYLTISETSLRAGLRFPPPAELVEILKRCGVCLSQFSYRAMSVTVGVIALFRDRGAVLTPEHLSRMGRLTSDMQGRVTFRCK
;
A
#
# COMPACT_ATOMS: atom_id res chain seq x y z
N MET A 1 -14.14 -9.63 -20.42
CA MET A 1 -15.18 -9.87 -19.41
C MET A 1 -14.51 -10.01 -18.05
N ILE A 2 -14.45 -8.93 -17.26
CA ILE A 2 -13.71 -8.90 -15.99
C ILE A 2 -14.58 -9.56 -14.92
N HIS A 3 -14.13 -10.68 -14.38
CA HIS A 3 -14.77 -11.31 -13.22
C HIS A 3 -14.51 -10.43 -11.98
N TYR A 4 -15.56 -9.75 -11.51
CA TYR A 4 -15.56 -9.15 -10.18
C TYR A 4 -15.59 -10.29 -9.15
N LYS A 5 -14.42 -10.74 -8.68
CA LYS A 5 -14.37 -11.52 -7.44
C LYS A 5 -14.62 -10.55 -6.29
N ASN A 6 -15.81 -10.63 -5.72
CA ASN A 6 -16.10 -10.03 -4.43
C ASN A 6 -15.11 -10.61 -3.41
N PHE A 7 -14.15 -9.81 -2.97
CA PHE A 7 -13.23 -10.22 -1.92
C PHE A 7 -13.97 -10.09 -0.59
N HIS A 8 -14.34 -11.25 -0.03
CA HIS A 8 -14.95 -11.33 1.29
C HIS A 8 -13.84 -11.15 2.32
N ILE A 9 -13.90 -10.05 3.08
CA ILE A 9 -13.18 -9.96 4.35
C ILE A 9 -13.90 -10.95 5.26
N PRO A 10 -13.24 -12.05 5.69
CA PRO A 10 -13.94 -13.07 6.44
C PRO A 10 -14.39 -12.45 7.78
N ASN A 11 -15.59 -12.83 8.23
CA ASN A 11 -16.26 -12.20 9.37
C ASN A 11 -15.50 -12.37 10.70
N ASP A 12 -14.47 -13.21 10.73
CA ASP A 12 -13.55 -13.44 11.85
C ASP A 12 -12.45 -12.38 11.94
N VAL A 13 -12.31 -11.49 10.94
CA VAL A 13 -11.39 -10.36 10.99
C VAL A 13 -11.94 -9.32 11.97
N VAL A 14 -11.40 -9.35 13.19
CA VAL A 14 -11.67 -8.33 14.20
C VAL A 14 -10.92 -7.05 13.81
N THR A 15 -11.67 -6.02 13.43
CA THR A 15 -11.10 -4.68 13.22
C THR A 15 -10.95 -4.00 14.57
N THR A 16 -9.72 -3.61 14.91
CA THR A 16 -9.42 -2.84 16.11
C THR A 16 -8.79 -1.52 15.72
N VAL A 17 -9.19 -0.43 16.38
CA VAL A 17 -8.51 0.86 16.22
C VAL A 17 -7.23 0.80 17.06
N PRO A 18 -6.03 0.89 16.45
CA PRO A 18 -4.78 0.82 17.20
C PRO A 18 -4.68 2.02 18.14
N LYS A 19 -4.27 1.78 19.38
CA LYS A 19 -3.92 2.85 20.33
C LYS A 19 -2.63 3.53 19.86
N ARG A 20 -2.38 4.77 20.32
CA ARG A 20 -1.13 5.48 19.98
C ARG A 20 0.13 4.71 20.39
N SER A 21 0.06 3.92 21.46
CA SER A 21 1.11 2.99 21.91
C SER A 21 1.39 1.85 20.95
N ASP A 22 0.43 1.51 20.09
CA ASP A 22 0.53 0.39 19.15
C ASP A 22 1.17 0.84 17.82
N ARG A 23 1.52 2.13 17.72
CA ARG A 23 2.31 2.69 16.61
C ARG A 23 3.79 2.39 16.78
N ASP A 24 4.15 1.16 17.07
CA ASP A 24 5.52 0.72 16.86
C ASP A 24 5.65 0.25 15.40
N GLY A 25 6.78 0.59 14.77
CA GLY A 25 7.01 0.41 13.33
C GLY A 25 6.95 -1.03 12.82
N LEU A 26 6.66 -2.00 13.69
CA LEU A 26 6.57 -3.42 13.39
C LEU A 26 5.22 -3.96 13.87
N PRO A 27 4.30 -4.35 12.96
CA PRO A 27 3.08 -5.02 13.36
C PRO A 27 3.41 -6.36 14.07
N LEU A 28 2.62 -6.74 15.06
CA LEU A 28 2.71 -8.06 15.70
C LEU A 28 2.66 -9.17 14.64
N PRO A 29 3.36 -10.30 14.83
CA PRO A 29 3.29 -11.43 13.91
C PRO A 29 1.82 -11.83 13.65
N ARG A 30 1.44 -11.95 12.37
CA ARG A 30 0.07 -12.25 11.87
C ARG A 30 -0.92 -11.08 11.84
N TYR A 31 -0.53 -9.87 12.26
CA TYR A 31 -1.36 -8.68 12.16
C TYR A 31 -0.89 -7.79 11.01
N LEU A 32 -1.84 -7.13 10.35
CA LEU A 32 -1.56 -6.12 9.34
C LEU A 32 -2.16 -4.78 9.81
N THR A 33 -1.30 -3.80 10.10
CA THR A 33 -1.75 -2.46 10.46
C THR A 33 -1.97 -1.63 9.19
N ILE A 34 -3.21 -1.20 8.96
CA ILE A 34 -3.59 -0.33 7.84
C ILE A 34 -4.21 0.93 8.43
N SER A 35 -3.72 2.10 8.01
CA SER A 35 -4.37 3.35 8.40
C SER A 35 -5.67 3.55 7.62
N GLU A 36 -6.67 4.20 8.24
CA GLU A 36 -7.90 4.61 7.54
C GLU A 36 -7.60 5.44 6.29
N THR A 37 -6.54 6.25 6.35
CA THR A 37 -6.04 7.02 5.20
C THR A 37 -5.64 6.12 4.03
N SER A 38 -5.04 4.96 4.27
CA SER A 38 -4.71 4.01 3.20
C SER A 38 -5.95 3.39 2.56
N LEU A 39 -7.02 3.13 3.34
CA LEU A 39 -8.30 2.71 2.78
C LEU A 39 -8.94 3.81 1.93
N ARG A 40 -8.93 5.07 2.41
CA ARG A 40 -9.41 6.23 1.64
C ARG A 40 -8.59 6.49 0.38
N ALA A 41 -7.31 6.11 0.38
CA ALA A 41 -6.43 6.18 -0.79
C ALA A 41 -6.73 5.12 -1.87
N GLY A 42 -7.77 4.30 -1.67
CA GLY A 42 -8.19 3.28 -2.64
C GLY A 42 -7.49 1.93 -2.48
N LEU A 43 -6.75 1.70 -1.40
CA LEU A 43 -6.16 0.39 -1.11
C LEU A 43 -7.29 -0.64 -0.94
N ARG A 44 -7.28 -1.67 -1.79
CA ARG A 44 -8.23 -2.79 -1.74
C ARG A 44 -7.55 -4.05 -1.22
N PHE A 45 -8.34 -4.95 -0.64
CA PHE A 45 -7.88 -6.25 -0.15
C PHE A 45 -8.36 -7.40 -1.06
N PRO A 46 -7.48 -8.38 -1.36
CA PRO A 46 -6.05 -8.40 -1.06
C PRO A 46 -5.29 -7.28 -1.81
N PRO A 47 -4.16 -6.78 -1.28
CA PRO A 47 -3.37 -5.77 -1.96
C PRO A 47 -2.96 -6.26 -3.37
N PRO A 48 -2.91 -5.37 -4.37
CA PRO A 48 -2.40 -5.72 -5.69
C PRO A 48 -1.00 -6.35 -5.60
N ALA A 49 -0.72 -7.38 -6.41
CA ALA A 49 0.57 -8.06 -6.40
C ALA A 49 1.73 -7.08 -6.66
N GLU A 50 1.48 -6.12 -7.53
CA GLU A 50 2.38 -5.01 -7.87
C GLU A 50 2.73 -4.17 -6.63
N LEU A 51 1.73 -3.89 -5.78
CA LEU A 51 1.94 -3.17 -4.54
C LEU A 51 2.80 -4.00 -3.57
N VAL A 52 2.51 -5.30 -3.43
CA VAL A 52 3.30 -6.20 -2.58
C VAL A 52 4.75 -6.27 -3.03
N GLU A 53 4.99 -6.34 -4.35
CA GLU A 53 6.34 -6.36 -4.92
C GLU A 53 7.10 -5.06 -4.67
N ILE A 54 6.44 -3.91 -4.83
CA ILE A 54 7.01 -2.59 -4.50
C ILE A 54 7.40 -2.52 -3.03
N LEU A 55 6.51 -2.95 -2.13
CA LEU A 55 6.76 -2.95 -0.68
C LEU A 55 7.97 -3.82 -0.33
N LYS A 56 8.00 -5.05 -0.86
CA LYS A 56 9.12 -5.98 -0.66
C LYS A 56 10.45 -5.39 -1.14
N ARG A 57 10.46 -4.83 -2.34
CA ARG A 57 11.70 -4.30 -2.94
C ARG A 57 12.19 -3.03 -2.27
N CYS A 58 11.27 -2.22 -1.77
CA CYS A 58 11.61 -1.02 -1.00
C CYS A 58 11.89 -1.31 0.48
N GLY A 59 11.67 -2.54 0.96
CA GLY A 59 11.88 -2.91 2.36
C GLY A 59 10.95 -2.17 3.32
N VAL A 60 9.74 -1.84 2.88
CA VAL A 60 8.79 -0.98 3.61
C VAL A 60 7.45 -1.67 3.81
N CYS A 61 6.77 -1.33 4.90
CA CYS A 61 5.43 -1.80 5.23
C CYS A 61 4.35 -0.83 4.71
N LEU A 62 3.13 -1.33 4.48
CA LEU A 62 1.98 -0.49 4.10
C LEU A 62 1.74 0.66 5.09
N SER A 63 1.95 0.42 6.38
CA SER A 63 1.79 1.40 7.46
C SER A 63 2.76 2.59 7.36
N GLN A 64 3.89 2.42 6.68
CA GLN A 64 4.89 3.46 6.51
C GLN A 64 4.51 4.44 5.40
N PHE A 65 3.60 4.10 4.50
CA PHE A 65 3.19 5.01 3.43
C PHE A 65 2.40 6.19 3.99
N SER A 66 2.83 7.39 3.59
CA SER A 66 1.96 8.57 3.65
C SER A 66 0.72 8.36 2.77
N TYR A 67 -0.39 8.99 3.14
CA TYR A 67 -1.61 9.02 2.33
C TYR A 67 -1.33 9.35 0.85
N ARG A 68 -0.48 10.36 0.63
CA ARG A 68 -0.10 10.80 -0.73
C ARG A 68 0.69 9.73 -1.46
N ALA A 69 1.68 9.11 -0.83
CA ALA A 69 2.44 8.03 -1.46
C ALA A 69 1.55 6.84 -1.81
N MET A 70 0.66 6.44 -0.88
CA MET A 70 -0.26 5.33 -1.12
C MET A 70 -1.21 5.62 -2.28
N SER A 71 -1.82 6.81 -2.28
CA SER A 71 -2.76 7.23 -3.34
C SER A 71 -2.10 7.23 -4.71
N VAL A 72 -0.86 7.73 -4.80
CA VAL A 72 -0.11 7.73 -6.05
C VAL A 72 0.21 6.30 -6.48
N THR A 73 0.75 5.46 -5.59
CA THR A 73 1.11 4.08 -5.94
C THR A 73 -0.12 3.29 -6.39
N VAL A 74 -1.22 3.32 -5.63
CA VAL A 74 -2.46 2.63 -5.99
C VAL A 74 -3.06 3.18 -7.30
N GLY A 75 -3.08 4.50 -7.47
CA GLY A 75 -3.57 5.14 -8.69
C GLY A 75 -2.78 4.76 -9.94
N VAL A 76 -1.44 4.70 -9.83
CA VAL A 76 -0.58 4.29 -10.95
C VAL A 76 -0.75 2.79 -11.25
N ILE A 77 -0.90 1.93 -10.23
CA ILE A 77 -1.22 0.51 -10.44
C ILE A 77 -2.54 0.38 -11.21
N ALA A 78 -3.57 1.10 -10.81
CA ALA A 78 -4.87 1.06 -11.49
C ALA A 78 -4.75 1.51 -12.95
N LEU A 79 -4.01 2.59 -13.22
CA LEU A 79 -3.76 3.08 -14.57
C LEU A 79 -3.03 2.08 -15.46
N PHE A 80 -2.00 1.40 -14.93
CA PHE A 80 -1.28 0.37 -15.68
C PHE A 80 -2.20 -0.80 -16.03
N ARG A 81 -3.00 -1.27 -15.07
CA ARG A 81 -3.94 -2.37 -15.28
C ARG A 81 -5.03 -2.04 -16.31
N ASP A 82 -5.54 -0.81 -16.29
CA ASP A 82 -6.51 -0.33 -17.28
C ASP A 82 -5.94 -0.39 -18.71
N ARG A 83 -4.63 -0.17 -18.85
CA ARG A 83 -3.89 -0.27 -20.13
C ARG A 83 -3.36 -1.67 -20.43
N GLY A 84 -3.71 -2.69 -19.64
CA GLY A 84 -3.22 -4.06 -19.82
C GLY A 84 -1.72 -4.24 -19.50
N ALA A 85 -1.13 -3.32 -18.73
CA ALA A 85 0.27 -3.36 -18.32
C ALA A 85 0.41 -3.66 -16.81
N VAL A 86 1.61 -4.11 -16.42
CA VAL A 86 1.96 -4.36 -15.02
C VAL A 86 2.91 -3.28 -14.53
N LEU A 87 2.59 -2.66 -13.39
CA LEU A 87 3.48 -1.71 -12.77
C LEU A 87 4.63 -2.47 -12.09
N THR A 88 5.87 -2.17 -12.48
CA THR A 88 7.06 -2.73 -11.84
C THR A 88 7.74 -1.66 -10.97
N PRO A 89 8.57 -2.06 -10.00
CA PRO A 89 9.37 -1.11 -9.21
C PRO A 89 10.26 -0.20 -10.08
N GLU A 90 10.75 -0.68 -11.22
CA GLU A 90 11.53 0.11 -12.19
C GLU A 90 10.69 1.23 -12.80
N HIS A 91 9.45 0.94 -13.20
CA HIS A 91 8.52 1.95 -13.71
C HIS A 91 8.30 3.05 -12.67
N LEU A 92 8.05 2.66 -11.41
CA LEU A 92 7.86 3.59 -10.31
C LEU A 92 9.12 4.48 -10.09
N SER A 93 10.31 3.88 -10.17
CA SER A 93 11.61 4.57 -10.02
C SER A 93 11.93 5.53 -11.17
N ARG A 94 11.34 5.31 -12.35
CA ARG A 94 11.44 6.24 -13.49
C ARG A 94 10.54 7.45 -13.29
N MET A 95 9.36 7.28 -12.69
CA MET A 95 8.39 8.35 -12.44
C MET A 95 8.75 9.24 -11.24
N GLY A 96 9.44 8.68 -10.25
CA GLY A 96 9.78 9.39 -9.03
C GLY A 96 10.64 8.56 -8.10
N ARG A 97 10.78 9.04 -6.87
CA ARG A 97 11.52 8.37 -5.81
C ARG A 97 10.64 8.20 -4.59
N LEU A 98 10.65 7.00 -4.02
CA LEU A 98 10.16 6.76 -2.67
C LEU A 98 11.26 7.17 -1.69
N THR A 99 10.93 8.04 -0.74
CA THR A 99 11.84 8.52 0.30
C THR A 99 11.25 8.29 1.67
N SER A 100 12.05 7.77 2.60
CA SER A 100 11.67 7.68 4.01
C SER A 100 12.21 8.88 4.77
N ASP A 101 11.40 9.46 5.67
CA ASP A 101 11.90 10.42 6.66
C ASP A 101 12.51 9.70 7.88
N MET A 102 13.03 10.49 8.84
CA MET A 102 13.64 10.00 10.08
C MET A 102 12.65 9.23 10.99
N GLN A 103 11.34 9.31 10.72
CA GLN A 103 10.29 8.62 11.46
C GLN A 103 9.84 7.34 10.74
N GLY A 104 10.51 6.96 9.65
CA GLY A 104 10.15 5.78 8.86
C GLY A 104 8.98 6.01 7.91
N ARG A 105 8.54 7.26 7.67
CA ARG A 105 7.41 7.55 6.81
C ARG A 105 7.85 7.66 5.35
N VAL A 106 7.26 6.81 4.51
CA VAL A 106 7.47 6.76 3.07
C VAL A 106 6.62 7.82 2.36
N THR A 107 7.30 8.65 1.58
CA THR A 107 6.74 9.67 0.70
C THR A 107 7.14 9.38 -0.74
N PHE A 108 6.28 9.76 -1.69
CA PHE A 108 6.60 9.68 -3.11
C PHE A 108 6.85 11.09 -3.64
N ARG A 109 8.03 11.31 -4.22
CA ARG A 109 8.41 12.55 -4.87
C ARG A 109 8.59 12.30 -6.37
N CYS A 110 7.77 12.95 -7.20
CA CYS A 110 7.98 12.95 -8.65
C CYS A 110 9.34 13.56 -8.98
N LYS A 111 9.97 13.07 -10.05
CA LYS A 111 11.12 13.75 -10.67
C LYS A 111 10.69 15.05 -11.34
#